data_AF-A0A6J6FCP1-F1
#
_entry.id   AF-A0A6J6FCP1-F1
#
_cell.length_a   1.000
_cell.length_b   1.000
_cell.length_c   1.000
_cell.angle_alpha   90.00
_cell.angle_beta   90.00
_cell.angle_gamma   90.00
#
_symmetry.space_group_name_H-M   'P 1'
#
loop_
_entity.id
_entity.type
_entity.pdbx_description
1 polymer ?
#
loop_
_entity_poly.entity_id
_entity_poly.type
_entity_poly.pdbx_seq_one_letter_code
_entity_poly.pdbx_strand_id
1 'polypeptide(L)'
;MAQQAVGAFRSEVLGSRCGVGPDRDARVRVVHGLPLLASRPLDLEVWVLLSDVDEDRVPAHWDPTEVLAEVYLTSWVLRLRSSLVNHLTAANWPEPHRVTMRVDAADRVERRGGRAYLYGSFAA
;
A
#
# COMPACT_ATOMS: atom_id res chain seq x y z
N MET A 1 7.29 15.18 8.45
CA MET A 1 7.99 13.89 8.68
C MET A 1 7.29 12.73 7.98
N ALA A 2 6.01 12.41 8.26
CA ALA A 2 5.28 11.35 7.53
C ALA A 2 5.28 11.52 6.01
N GLN A 3 4.98 12.73 5.50
CA GLN A 3 4.97 12.97 4.05
C GLN A 3 6.33 12.68 3.38
N GLN A 4 7.43 13.00 4.07
CA GLN A 4 8.78 12.71 3.58
C GLN A 4 9.07 11.21 3.61
N ALA A 5 8.69 10.52 4.69
CA ALA A 5 8.84 9.06 4.80
C ALA A 5 8.04 8.32 3.73
N VAL A 6 6.77 8.69 3.52
CA VAL A 6 5.91 8.11 2.47
C VAL A 6 6.46 8.44 1.08
N GLY A 7 7.02 9.65 0.89
CA GLY A 7 7.70 10.03 -0.36
C GLY A 7 8.95 9.20 -0.65
N ALA A 8 9.77 8.93 0.38
CA ALA A 8 10.96 8.08 0.27
C ALA A 8 10.57 6.62 -0.01
N PHE A 9 9.64 6.07 0.76
CA PHE A 9 9.06 4.74 0.51
C PHE A 9 8.51 4.63 -0.91
N ARG A 10 7.69 5.59 -1.36
CA ARG A 10 7.17 5.62 -2.73
C ARG A 10 8.30 5.59 -3.76
N SER A 11 9.36 6.36 -3.56
CA SER A 11 10.49 6.42 -4.50
C SER A 11 11.25 5.10 -4.57
N GLU A 12 11.31 4.34 -3.48
CA GLU A 12 11.91 3.00 -3.44
C GLU A 12 11.05 1.97 -4.18
N VAL A 13 9.74 1.93 -3.90
CA VAL A 13 8.92 0.77 -4.30
C VAL A 13 8.17 0.95 -5.61
N LEU A 14 8.05 2.17 -6.13
CA LEU A 14 7.33 2.42 -7.38
C LEU A 14 7.96 1.64 -8.55
N GLY A 15 7.14 0.86 -9.26
CA GLY A 15 7.59 -0.01 -10.34
C GLY A 15 8.25 -1.32 -9.89
N SER A 16 8.48 -1.52 -8.59
CA SER A 16 8.97 -2.80 -8.06
C SER A 16 7.96 -3.92 -8.35
N ARG A 17 8.48 -5.12 -8.62
CA ARG A 17 7.69 -6.30 -8.98
C ARG A 17 7.67 -7.34 -7.87
N CYS A 18 6.62 -8.16 -7.83
CA CYS A 18 6.58 -9.35 -6.98
C CYS A 18 7.71 -10.31 -7.32
N GLY A 19 7.93 -10.53 -8.63
CA GLY A 19 9.09 -11.26 -9.16
C GLY A 19 9.02 -12.78 -9.05
N VAL A 20 7.98 -13.35 -8.43
CA VAL A 20 7.83 -14.79 -8.21
C VAL A 20 6.36 -15.24 -8.28
N GLY A 21 6.15 -16.53 -8.57
CA GLY A 21 4.82 -17.14 -8.57
C GLY A 21 3.91 -16.68 -9.71
N PRO A 22 2.59 -16.95 -9.61
CA PRO A 22 1.60 -16.54 -10.61
C PRO A 22 1.53 -15.02 -10.81
N ASP A 23 1.90 -14.24 -9.79
CA ASP A 23 1.86 -12.77 -9.78
C ASP A 23 3.23 -12.14 -10.03
N ARG A 24 4.18 -12.86 -10.64
CA ARG A 24 5.55 -12.36 -10.82
C ARG A 24 5.65 -11.00 -11.51
N ASP A 25 4.69 -10.71 -12.39
CA ASP A 25 4.62 -9.49 -13.18
C ASP A 25 3.86 -8.37 -12.47
N ALA A 26 3.15 -8.70 -11.37
CA ALA A 26 2.48 -7.72 -10.53
C ALA A 26 3.49 -6.68 -10.04
N ARG A 27 3.13 -5.40 -10.17
CA ARG A 27 4.01 -4.29 -9.86
C ARG A 27 3.32 -3.18 -9.10
N VAL A 28 4.07 -2.46 -8.28
CA VAL A 28 3.54 -1.25 -7.62
C VAL A 28 3.37 -0.16 -8.68
N ARG A 29 2.13 0.24 -8.96
CA ARG A 29 1.81 1.34 -9.87
C ARG A 29 1.74 2.68 -9.15
N VAL A 30 1.19 2.70 -7.93
CA VAL A 30 0.96 3.94 -7.18
C VAL A 30 1.12 3.71 -5.69
N VAL A 31 1.67 4.72 -4.99
CA VAL A 31 1.67 4.79 -3.53
C VAL A 31 1.14 6.15 -3.10
N HIS A 32 0.15 6.16 -2.20
CA HIS A 32 -0.48 7.36 -1.67
C HIS A 32 -0.63 7.28 -0.15
N GLY A 33 -0.51 8.40 0.56
CA GLY A 33 -0.72 8.49 2.01
C GLY A 33 -1.86 9.44 2.34
N LEU A 34 -2.77 9.06 3.24
CA LEU A 34 -3.93 9.84 3.67
C LEU A 34 -4.08 9.86 5.20
N PRO A 35 -4.61 10.94 5.80
CA PRO A 35 -4.58 12.28 5.27
C PRO A 35 -3.12 12.79 5.28
N LEU A 36 -2.76 13.57 4.27
CA LEU A 36 -1.41 14.12 4.08
C LEU A 36 -0.87 14.94 5.27
N LEU A 37 -1.76 15.32 6.21
CA LEU A 37 -1.49 16.06 7.44
C LEU A 37 -1.77 15.24 8.72
N ALA A 38 -1.65 13.91 8.65
CA ALA A 38 -1.74 13.05 9.83
C ALA A 38 -0.86 13.60 10.97
N SER A 39 -1.44 13.72 12.17
CA SER A 39 -0.73 14.17 13.37
C SER A 39 -0.60 13.05 14.40
N ARG A 40 -1.42 12.00 14.27
CA ARG A 40 -1.36 10.77 15.07
C ARG A 40 -1.04 9.56 14.18
N PRO A 41 -0.45 8.48 14.74
CA PRO A 41 -0.12 7.29 13.97
C PRO A 41 -1.32 6.68 13.25
N LEU A 42 -2.46 6.62 13.93
CA LEU A 42 -3.72 6.06 13.41
C LEU A 42 -4.37 6.92 12.33
N ASP A 43 -3.97 8.19 12.22
CA ASP A 43 -4.48 9.05 11.16
C ASP A 43 -3.83 8.65 9.84
N LEU A 44 -2.60 8.13 9.83
CA LEU A 44 -1.88 7.82 8.59
C LEU A 44 -2.26 6.43 8.04
N GLU A 45 -2.82 6.44 6.83
CA GLU A 45 -3.08 5.27 5.99
C GLU A 45 -2.28 5.38 4.68
N VAL A 46 -1.59 4.31 4.30
CA VAL A 46 -0.81 4.24 3.06
C VAL A 46 -1.41 3.23 2.11
N TRP A 47 -1.84 3.71 0.96
CA TRP A 47 -2.39 2.93 -0.15
C TRP A 47 -1.30 2.54 -1.13
N VAL A 48 -1.21 1.24 -1.45
CA VAL A 48 -0.32 0.68 -2.46
C VAL A 48 -1.18 0.02 -3.54
N LEU A 49 -1.17 0.58 -4.74
CA LEU A 49 -1.96 0.06 -5.85
C LEU A 49 -1.08 -0.79 -6.75
N LEU A 50 -1.52 -2.03 -6.99
CA LEU A 50 -0.83 -3.02 -7.80
C LEU A 50 -1.40 -3.04 -9.21
N SER A 51 -0.56 -3.08 -10.23
CA SER A 51 -0.97 -3.39 -11.60
C SER A 51 -0.46 -4.74 -12.04
N ASP A 52 -1.00 -5.24 -13.17
CA ASP A 52 -0.60 -6.51 -13.77
C ASP A 52 -0.83 -7.69 -12.82
N VAL A 53 -1.89 -7.56 -12.01
CA VAL A 53 -2.44 -8.58 -11.13
C VAL A 53 -3.92 -8.72 -11.44
N ASP A 54 -4.43 -9.95 -11.43
CA ASP A 54 -5.86 -10.19 -11.56
C ASP A 54 -6.58 -9.59 -10.35
N GLU A 55 -7.56 -8.72 -10.59
CA GLU A 55 -8.29 -8.06 -9.52
C GLU A 55 -9.08 -9.06 -8.66
N ASP A 56 -9.51 -10.19 -9.20
CA ASP A 56 -10.25 -11.19 -8.42
C ASP A 56 -9.36 -11.92 -7.41
N ARG A 57 -8.03 -11.84 -7.58
CA ARG A 57 -7.05 -12.44 -6.67
C ARG A 57 -6.61 -11.50 -5.54
N VAL A 58 -6.92 -10.20 -5.65
CA VAL A 58 -6.60 -9.20 -4.63
C VAL A 58 -7.90 -8.68 -4.00
N PRO A 59 -8.20 -9.02 -2.74
CA PRO A 59 -9.35 -8.46 -2.04
C PRO A 59 -9.34 -6.93 -2.09
N ALA A 60 -10.51 -6.32 -2.21
CA ALA A 60 -10.60 -4.86 -2.16
C ALA A 60 -10.14 -4.37 -0.77
N HIS A 61 -9.32 -3.31 -0.72
CA HIS A 61 -8.79 -2.74 0.53
C HIS A 61 -8.00 -3.76 1.38
N TRP A 62 -7.30 -4.70 0.74
CA TRP A 62 -6.59 -5.79 1.39
C TRP A 62 -5.58 -5.27 2.42
N ASP A 63 -5.62 -5.83 3.63
CA ASP A 63 -4.60 -5.62 4.67
C ASP A 63 -3.47 -6.65 4.49
N PRO A 64 -2.20 -6.22 4.31
CA PRO A 64 -1.04 -7.10 4.23
C PRO A 64 -0.92 -8.18 5.32
N THR A 65 -1.53 -7.97 6.49
CA THR A 65 -1.54 -8.93 7.60
C THR A 65 -2.50 -10.10 7.38
N GLU A 66 -3.46 -9.96 6.47
CA GLU A 66 -4.34 -11.02 6.02
C GLU A 66 -3.63 -11.86 4.94
N VAL A 67 -3.41 -13.14 5.23
CA VAL A 67 -2.70 -14.03 4.32
C VAL A 67 -3.64 -14.50 3.21
N LEU A 68 -3.29 -14.22 1.95
CA LEU A 68 -3.97 -14.80 0.79
C LEU A 68 -3.56 -16.27 0.63
N ALA A 69 -4.45 -17.07 0.03
CA ALA A 69 -4.16 -18.47 -0.30
C ALA A 69 -2.87 -18.61 -1.14
N GLU A 70 -2.60 -17.66 -2.04
CA GLU A 70 -1.30 -17.53 -2.70
C GLU A 70 -0.28 -16.74 -1.84
N VAL A 71 0.70 -17.47 -1.31
CA VAL A 71 1.70 -16.96 -0.35
C VAL A 71 2.71 -16.00 -0.99
N TYR A 72 2.95 -16.09 -2.31
CA TYR A 72 3.97 -15.28 -2.99
C TYR A 72 3.65 -13.78 -2.96
N LEU A 73 2.42 -13.42 -3.34
CA LEU A 73 1.97 -12.04 -3.35
C LEU A 73 1.93 -11.48 -1.92
N THR A 74 1.39 -12.25 -0.98
CA THR A 74 1.38 -11.94 0.46
C THR A 74 2.79 -11.64 0.98
N SER A 75 3.75 -12.53 0.71
CA SER A 75 5.13 -12.38 1.19
C SER A 75 5.80 -11.13 0.62
N TRP A 76 5.56 -10.82 -0.66
CA TRP A 76 6.09 -9.60 -1.26
C TRP A 76 5.46 -8.34 -0.67
N VAL A 77 4.14 -8.31 -0.50
CA VAL A 77 3.43 -7.18 0.09
C VAL A 77 3.82 -6.96 1.56
N LEU A 78 4.09 -8.02 2.33
CA LEU A 78 4.67 -7.90 3.67
C LEU A 78 6.05 -7.22 3.65
N ARG A 79 6.90 -7.49 2.65
CA ARG A 79 8.17 -6.75 2.49
C ARG A 79 7.96 -5.28 2.20
N LEU A 80 6.94 -4.93 1.40
CA LEU A 80 6.57 -3.53 1.18
C LEU A 80 6.14 -2.86 2.50
N ARG A 81 5.32 -3.55 3.31
CA ARG A 81 4.93 -3.07 4.65
C ARG A 81 6.15 -2.86 5.56
N SER A 82 7.08 -3.81 5.60
CA SER A 82 8.32 -3.66 6.36
C SER A 82 9.15 -2.46 5.89
N SER A 83 9.27 -2.24 4.57
CA SER A 83 9.96 -1.08 4.01
C SER A 83 9.29 0.24 4.45
N LEU A 84 7.97 0.35 4.36
CA LEU A 84 7.22 1.52 4.84
C LEU A 84 7.51 1.80 6.32
N VAL A 85 7.44 0.78 7.18
CA VAL A 85 7.72 0.90 8.62
C VAL A 85 9.16 1.37 8.86
N ASN A 86 10.12 0.88 8.09
CA ASN A 86 11.53 1.31 8.19
C ASN A 86 11.69 2.80 7.83
N HIS A 87 11.06 3.28 6.75
CA HIS A 87 11.09 4.70 6.39
C HIS A 87 10.44 5.59 7.44
N LEU A 88 9.30 5.17 8.00
CA LEU A 88 8.63 5.90 9.07
C LEU A 88 9.47 5.93 10.35
N THR A 89 10.14 4.81 10.67
CA THR A 89 11.07 4.73 11.80
C THR A 89 12.25 5.67 11.62
N ALA A 90 12.88 5.68 10.43
CA ALA A 90 13.99 6.58 10.11
C ALA A 90 13.59 8.07 10.16
N ALA A 91 12.32 8.37 9.88
CA ALA A 91 11.76 9.71 9.97
C ALA A 91 11.25 10.08 11.38
N ASN A 92 11.51 9.25 12.40
CA ASN A 92 11.04 9.43 13.78
C ASN A 92 9.52 9.58 13.90
N TRP A 93 8.76 8.86 13.06
CA TRP A 93 7.31 8.82 13.18
C TRP A 93 6.89 8.06 14.44
N PRO A 94 5.92 8.56 15.23
CA PRO A 94 5.41 7.85 16.40
C PRO A 94 4.73 6.54 15.99
N GLU A 95 5.01 5.47 16.76
CA GLU A 95 4.37 4.16 16.62
C GLU A 95 4.25 3.68 15.15
N PRO A 96 5.36 3.58 14.41
CA PRO A 96 5.35 3.35 12.95
C PRO A 96 4.68 2.04 12.53
N HIS A 97 4.65 1.05 13.43
CA HIS A 97 3.97 -0.22 13.25
C HIS A 97 2.43 -0.13 13.30
N ARG A 98 1.87 0.96 13.86
CA ARG A 98 0.42 1.22 13.93
C ARG A 98 -0.13 1.91 12.69
N VAL A 99 0.72 2.28 11.74
CA VAL A 99 0.29 2.84 10.46
C VAL A 99 -0.41 1.76 9.63
N THR A 100 -1.58 2.12 9.10
CA THR A 100 -2.34 1.23 8.23
C THR A 100 -1.73 1.26 6.84
N MET A 101 -1.51 0.08 6.26
CA MET A 101 -1.17 -0.05 4.84
C MET A 101 -2.30 -0.83 4.19
N ARG A 102 -2.84 -0.30 3.09
CA ARG A 102 -3.87 -0.95 2.28
C ARG A 102 -3.34 -1.25 0.90
N VAL A 103 -3.79 -2.36 0.34
CA VAL A 103 -3.43 -2.81 -1.00
C VAL A 103 -4.69 -2.99 -1.83
N ASP A 104 -4.65 -2.60 -3.10
CA ASP A 104 -5.74 -2.85 -4.05
C ASP A 104 -5.20 -2.99 -5.48
N ALA A 105 -6.02 -3.52 -6.38
CA ALA A 105 -5.72 -3.56 -7.80
C ALA A 105 -5.96 -2.17 -8.42
N ALA A 106 -4.95 -1.62 -9.09
CA ALA A 106 -5.00 -0.29 -9.71
C ALA A 106 -6.15 -0.18 -10.72
N ASP A 107 -6.37 -1.24 -11.52
CA ASP A 107 -7.41 -1.25 -12.55
C ASP A 107 -8.82 -1.21 -11.92
N ARG A 108 -9.02 -1.85 -10.75
CA ARG A 108 -10.27 -1.75 -9.96
C ARG A 108 -10.51 -0.31 -9.50
N VAL A 109 -9.47 0.33 -8.99
CA VAL A 109 -9.52 1.72 -8.49
C VAL A 109 -9.84 2.70 -9.62
N GLU A 110 -9.17 2.57 -10.76
CA GLU A 110 -9.39 3.40 -11.95
C GLU A 110 -10.82 3.25 -12.48
N ARG A 111 -11.32 2.02 -12.60
CA ARG A 111 -12.69 1.74 -13.06
C ARG A 111 -13.76 2.32 -12.15
N ARG A 112 -13.51 2.36 -10.83
CA ARG A 112 -14.40 2.95 -9.83
C ARG A 112 -14.20 4.47 -9.64
N GLY A 113 -13.41 5.09 -10.52
CA GLY A 113 -13.28 6.54 -10.60
C GLY A 113 -12.20 7.14 -9.70
N GLY A 114 -11.37 6.32 -9.02
CA GLY A 114 -10.14 6.69 -8.27
C GLY A 114 -10.27 7.67 -7.10
N ARG A 115 -11.24 8.60 -7.16
CA ARG A 115 -11.48 9.69 -6.22
C ARG A 115 -11.91 9.20 -4.85
N ALA A 116 -12.59 8.05 -4.75
CA ALA A 116 -12.93 7.44 -3.47
C ALA A 116 -11.67 7.13 -2.63
N TYR A 117 -10.59 6.69 -3.30
CA TYR A 117 -9.30 6.35 -2.68
C TYR A 117 -8.40 7.57 -2.39
N LEU A 118 -8.63 8.71 -3.06
CA LEU A 118 -7.85 9.94 -2.87
C LEU A 118 -8.38 10.86 -1.76
N TYR A 119 -9.63 10.69 -1.35
CA TYR A 119 -10.29 11.55 -0.36
C TYR A 119 -10.85 10.80 0.85
N GLY A 120 -10.55 9.51 1.00
CA GLY A 120 -11.13 8.67 2.07
C GLY A 120 -12.67 8.60 1.99
N SER A 121 -13.25 8.88 0.83
CA SER A 121 -14.70 8.81 0.60
C SER A 121 -15.10 7.37 0.34
N PHE A 122 -14.83 6.49 1.30
CA PHE A 122 -15.60 5.28 1.49
C PHE A 122 -16.65 5.64 2.54
N ALA A 123 -17.75 6.25 2.08
CA ALA A 123 -18.96 6.23 2.86
C ALA A 123 -19.30 4.75 3.08
N ALA A 124 -19.36 4.36 4.36
CA ALA A 124 -19.77 3.04 4.82
C ALA A 124 -21.16 2.66 4.27
#